data_AF-A0A5C5YTM5-F1
#
_entry.id   AF-A0A5C5YTM5-F1
#
_cell.length_a   1.000
_cell.length_b   1.000
_cell.length_c   1.000
_cell.angle_alpha   90.00
_cell.angle_beta   90.00
_cell.angle_gamma   90.00
#
_symmetry.space_group_name_H-M   'P 1'
#
loop_
_entity.id
_entity.type
_entity.pdbx_description
1 polymer ?
#
loop_
_entity_poly.entity_id
_entity_poly.type
_entity_poly.pdbx_seq_one_letter_code
_entity_poly.pdbx_strand_id
1 'polypeptide(L)'
;MQIHGATHVHGPQGLSGPHSTRSAQGASAPRPQTVDQLDISAEASAASQAAEVRTDLVANLKSQIASGAYETPEKLDAALNRLLDQIG
;
A
#
# COMPACT_ATOMS: atom_id res chain seq x y z
N MET A 1 43.41 -0.18 -39.64
CA MET A 1 42.29 -1.12 -39.84
C MET A 1 42.40 -2.19 -38.78
N GLN A 2 41.76 -1.98 -37.63
CA GLN A 2 41.92 -2.83 -36.45
C GLN A 2 40.69 -3.74 -36.34
N ILE A 3 40.95 -5.04 -36.44
CA ILE A 3 39.98 -6.13 -36.43
C ILE A 3 39.77 -6.48 -34.95
N HIS A 4 38.62 -6.17 -34.39
CA HIS A 4 38.30 -6.59 -33.02
C HIS A 4 37.96 -8.09 -33.04
N GLY A 5 38.95 -8.90 -32.63
CA GLY A 5 38.80 -10.33 -32.41
C GLY A 5 37.84 -10.66 -31.27
N ALA A 6 37.28 -11.87 -31.31
CA ALA A 6 36.20 -12.37 -30.45
C ALA A 6 36.48 -12.23 -28.94
N THR A 7 36.01 -11.15 -28.33
CA THR A 7 35.97 -10.99 -26.87
C THR A 7 34.69 -11.60 -26.31
N HIS A 8 34.55 -12.92 -26.40
CA HIS A 8 33.63 -13.67 -25.54
C HIS A 8 34.44 -14.45 -24.51
N VAL A 9 35.00 -13.73 -23.54
CA VAL A 9 35.62 -14.36 -22.37
C VAL A 9 34.48 -14.67 -21.39
N HIS A 10 33.98 -15.90 -21.42
CA HIS A 10 33.13 -16.39 -20.33
C HIS A 10 33.99 -16.52 -19.08
N GLY A 11 33.62 -15.79 -18.02
CA GLY A 11 34.21 -15.94 -16.70
C GLY A 11 33.89 -17.31 -16.08
N PRO A 12 34.61 -17.71 -15.01
CA PRO A 12 34.48 -19.04 -14.43
C PRO A 12 33.04 -19.34 -14.01
N GLN A 13 32.49 -20.45 -14.51
CA GLN A 13 31.19 -20.96 -14.08
C GLN A 13 31.33 -21.61 -12.70
N GLY A 14 30.50 -21.19 -11.75
CA GLY A 14 30.51 -21.73 -10.39
C GLY A 14 29.94 -23.16 -10.36
N LEU A 15 30.67 -24.07 -9.70
CA LEU A 15 30.21 -25.43 -9.43
C LEU A 15 29.24 -25.42 -8.24
N SER A 16 28.04 -25.96 -8.42
CA SER A 16 27.02 -26.07 -7.36
C SER A 16 27.14 -27.44 -6.68
N GLY A 17 27.62 -27.46 -5.42
CA GLY A 17 27.66 -28.66 -4.58
C GLY A 17 26.31 -28.92 -3.89
N PRO A 18 25.97 -30.17 -3.49
CA PRO A 18 24.59 -30.56 -3.17
C PRO A 18 24.03 -30.05 -1.84
N HIS A 19 24.67 -29.07 -1.19
CA HIS A 19 24.23 -28.51 0.08
C HIS A 19 25.05 -27.27 0.41
N SER A 20 24.57 -26.09 0.00
CA SER A 20 24.87 -24.85 0.73
C SER A 20 23.73 -23.87 0.59
N THR A 21 23.12 -23.61 1.75
CA THR A 21 22.60 -22.31 2.20
C THR A 21 21.74 -21.55 1.20
N ARG A 22 20.42 -21.63 1.43
CA ARG A 22 19.42 -20.65 1.00
C ARG A 22 20.01 -19.24 1.12
N SER A 23 20.48 -18.68 0.00
CA SER A 23 20.71 -17.25 -0.13
C SER A 23 19.41 -16.59 0.30
N ALA A 24 19.46 -15.74 1.32
CA ALA A 24 18.35 -14.85 1.61
C ALA A 24 18.01 -14.16 0.29
N GLN A 25 16.85 -14.51 -0.28
CA GLN A 25 16.30 -13.87 -1.46
C GLN A 25 16.34 -12.37 -1.16
N GLY A 26 17.28 -11.66 -1.79
CA GLY A 26 17.35 -10.22 -1.69
C GLY A 26 15.94 -9.69 -1.94
N ALA A 27 15.46 -8.85 -1.03
CA ALA A 27 14.12 -8.26 -1.10
C ALA A 27 13.88 -7.86 -2.56
N SER A 28 12.89 -8.49 -3.19
CA SER A 28 12.51 -8.21 -4.57
C SER A 28 12.33 -6.70 -4.65
N ALA A 29 13.13 -6.02 -5.48
CA ALA A 29 12.99 -4.57 -5.64
C ALA A 29 11.51 -4.29 -5.98
N PRO A 30 10.87 -3.32 -5.32
CA PRO A 30 9.47 -3.03 -5.57
C PRO A 30 9.30 -2.74 -7.06
N ARG A 31 8.58 -3.62 -7.75
CA ARG A 31 8.25 -3.41 -9.15
C ARG A 31 7.45 -2.11 -9.22
N PRO A 32 7.80 -1.14 -10.11
CA PRO A 32 7.04 0.09 -10.22
C PRO A 32 5.58 -0.26 -10.51
N GLN A 33 4.72 0.05 -9.55
CA GLN A 33 3.27 -0.07 -9.71
C GLN A 33 2.88 1.03 -10.69
N THR A 34 2.20 0.68 -11.78
CA THR A 34 1.50 1.68 -12.59
C THR A 34 0.42 2.27 -11.71
N VAL A 35 0.62 3.51 -11.26
CA VAL A 35 -0.35 4.26 -10.47
C VAL A 35 -1.16 5.16 -11.39
N ASP A 36 -2.46 5.22 -11.18
CA ASP A 36 -3.34 6.12 -11.91
C ASP A 36 -3.02 7.59 -11.55
N GLN A 37 -3.09 8.47 -12.55
CA GLN A 37 -2.94 9.90 -12.33
C GLN A 37 -4.27 10.47 -11.81
N LEU A 38 -4.20 11.14 -10.66
CA LEU A 38 -5.34 11.81 -10.04
C LEU A 38 -5.17 13.33 -10.15
N ASP A 39 -5.99 13.97 -10.98
CA ASP A 39 -6.03 15.43 -11.09
C ASP A 39 -7.17 15.98 -10.22
N ILE A 40 -6.81 16.72 -9.15
CA ILE A 40 -7.75 17.37 -8.23
C ILE A 40 -7.69 18.88 -8.46
N SER A 41 -8.85 19.52 -8.61
CA SER A 41 -8.93 20.98 -8.74
C SER A 41 -8.36 21.70 -7.51
N ALA A 42 -7.78 22.88 -7.71
CA ALA A 42 -7.14 23.65 -6.64
C ALA A 42 -8.11 24.00 -5.50
N GLU A 43 -9.37 24.26 -5.85
CA GLU A 43 -10.45 24.59 -4.91
C GLU A 43 -10.80 23.38 -4.02
N ALA A 44 -10.85 22.18 -4.59
CA ALA A 44 -11.15 20.94 -3.86
C ALA A 44 -9.99 20.54 -2.92
N SER A 45 -8.75 20.79 -3.35
CA SER A 45 -7.57 20.60 -2.49
C SER A 45 -7.57 21.57 -1.30
N ALA A 46 -7.91 22.84 -1.54
CA ALA A 46 -8.01 23.85 -0.48
C ALA A 46 -9.14 23.53 0.51
N ALA A 47 -10.32 23.12 0.01
CA ALA A 47 -11.46 22.75 0.84
C ALA A 47 -11.15 21.54 1.75
N SER A 48 -10.42 20.55 1.22
CA SER A 48 -10.03 19.36 1.97
C SER A 48 -9.02 19.68 3.08
N GLN A 49 -8.12 20.65 2.86
CA GLN A 49 -7.15 21.11 3.86
C GLN A 49 -7.78 22.01 4.93
N ALA A 50 -8.82 22.76 4.59
CA ALA A 50 -9.55 23.61 5.52
C ALA A 50 -10.48 22.82 6.47
N ALA A 51 -10.79 21.56 6.15
CA ALA A 51 -11.59 20.70 7.00
C ALA A 51 -10.79 20.26 8.23
N GLU A 52 -11.08 20.85 9.39
CA GLU A 52 -10.46 20.44 10.65
C GLU A 52 -10.90 19.04 11.08
N VAL A 53 -9.91 18.18 11.33
CA VAL A 53 -10.13 16.88 11.95
C VAL A 53 -10.26 17.06 13.46
N ARG A 54 -11.40 16.66 14.01
CA ARG A 54 -11.62 16.61 15.47
C ARG A 54 -10.86 15.43 16.08
N THR A 55 -9.57 15.61 16.30
CA THR A 55 -8.64 14.57 16.75
C THR A 55 -9.05 13.91 18.06
N ASP A 56 -9.65 14.65 18.99
CA ASP A 56 -10.12 14.11 20.27
C ASP A 56 -11.26 13.10 20.08
N LEU A 57 -12.21 13.40 19.20
CA LEU A 57 -13.30 12.48 18.87
C LEU A 57 -12.75 11.22 18.17
N VAL A 58 -11.78 11.39 17.27
CA VAL A 58 -11.13 10.27 16.60
C VAL A 58 -10.40 9.38 17.61
N ALA A 59 -9.68 9.96 18.57
CA ALA A 59 -8.99 9.21 19.61
C ALA A 59 -9.98 8.44 20.50
N ASN A 60 -11.08 9.08 20.91
CA ASN A 60 -12.13 8.44 21.69
C ASN A 60 -12.78 7.26 20.93
N LEU A 61 -13.14 7.47 19.66
CA LEU A 61 -13.70 6.42 18.80
C LEU A 61 -12.73 5.26 18.62
N LYS A 62 -11.44 5.53 18.37
CA LYS A 62 -10.40 4.49 18.28
C LYS A 62 -10.33 3.66 19.57
N SER A 63 -10.43 4.30 20.74
CA SER A 63 -10.46 3.59 22.02
C SER A 63 -11.70 2.69 22.16
N GLN A 64 -12.88 3.15 21.76
CA GLN A 64 -14.12 2.35 21.82
C GLN A 64 -14.08 1.15 20.87
N ILE A 65 -13.46 1.31 19.70
CA ILE A 65 -13.28 0.22 18.73
C ILE A 65 -12.31 -0.81 19.30
N ALA A 66 -11.18 -0.36 19.87
CA ALA A 66 -10.20 -1.24 20.48
C ALA A 66 -10.75 -2.04 21.67
N SER A 67 -11.68 -1.46 22.43
CA SER A 67 -12.36 -2.16 23.53
C SER A 67 -13.52 -3.04 23.08
N GLY A 68 -13.89 -3.04 21.79
CA GLY A 68 -15.06 -3.75 21.26
C GLY A 68 -16.41 -3.15 21.69
N ALA A 69 -16.43 -2.01 22.38
CA ALA A 69 -17.65 -1.35 22.85
C ALA A 69 -18.31 -0.47 21.77
N TYR A 70 -17.67 -0.30 20.62
CA TYR A 70 -18.17 0.54 19.54
C TYR A 70 -19.35 -0.08 18.80
N GLU A 71 -19.31 -1.41 18.58
CA GLU A 71 -20.26 -2.15 17.76
C GLU A 71 -21.47 -2.59 18.59
N THR A 72 -22.55 -1.81 18.51
CA THR A 72 -23.84 -2.16 19.13
C THR A 72 -24.87 -2.51 18.06
N PRO A 73 -25.88 -3.34 18.37
CA PRO A 73 -26.91 -3.72 17.41
C PRO A 73 -27.58 -2.49 16.77
N GLU A 74 -27.88 -1.47 17.58
CA GLU A 74 -28.58 -0.27 17.13
C GLU A 74 -27.72 0.55 16.15
N LYS A 75 -26.39 0.61 16.38
CA LYS A 75 -25.47 1.29 15.46
C LYS A 75 -25.33 0.54 14.15
N LEU A 76 -25.34 -0.80 14.18
CA LEU A 76 -25.28 -1.62 12.97
C LEU A 76 -26.53 -1.46 12.11
N ASP A 77 -27.72 -1.50 12.74
CA ASP A 77 -28.99 -1.28 12.04
C ASP A 77 -29.04 0.13 11.41
N ALA A 78 -28.61 1.15 12.16
CA ALA A 78 -28.56 2.52 11.65
C ALA A 78 -27.55 2.68 10.50
N ALA A 79 -26.38 2.03 10.59
CA ALA A 79 -25.37 2.04 9.54
C ALA A 79 -25.87 1.35 8.27
N LEU A 80 -26.54 0.20 8.42
CA LEU A 80 -27.12 -0.53 7.30
C LEU A 80 -28.20 0.28 6.58
N ASN A 81 -29.11 0.91 7.33
CA ASN A 81 -30.14 1.76 6.74
C ASN A 81 -29.55 2.94 5.96
N ARG A 82 -28.53 3.62 6.51
CA ARG A 82 -27.84 4.72 5.80
C ARG A 82 -27.11 4.24 4.56
N LEU A 83 -26.50 3.06 4.61
CA LEU A 83 -25.85 2.48 3.44
C LEU A 83 -26.85 2.22 2.32
N LEU A 84 -28.02 1.64 2.66
CA LEU A 84 -29.08 1.38 1.69
C LEU A 84 -29.64 2.68 1.08
N ASP A 85 -29.81 3.73 1.89
CA ASP A 85 -30.25 5.06 1.42
C ASP A 85 -29.21 5.73 0.51
N GLN A 86 -27.92 5.50 0.74
CA GLN A 86 -26.85 6.06 -0.08
C GLN A 86 -26.72 5.38 -1.46
N ILE A 87 -27.08 4.09 -1.57
CA ILE A 87 -26.93 3.31 -2.81
C ILE A 87 -28.22 3.18 -3.62
N GLY A 88 -29.39 3.45 -3.03
CA GLY A 88 -30.70 3.42 -3.68
C GLY A 88 -30.99 4.69 -4.46
#